data_AF-A0A2J0HR51-F1
#
_entry.id   AF-A0A2J0HR51-F1
#
_cell.length_a   1.000
_cell.length_b   1.000
_cell.length_c   1.000
_cell.angle_alpha   90.00
_cell.angle_beta   90.00
_cell.angle_gamma   90.00
#
_symmetry.space_group_name_H-M   'P 1'
#
loop_
_entity.id
_entity.type
_entity.pdbx_description
1 polymer ?
#
loop_
_entity_poly.entity_id
_entity_poly.type
_entity_poly.pdbx_seq_one_letter_code
_entity_poly.pdbx_strand_id
1 'polypeptide(L)'
;MSASGSQTANMGIPSTNNYVGGKFIITETGGSSRNVTGITIAEQGTVDAQVDLDNIKLYYESDTSDPYDCASESLSSPSSPTENQFGSTDTDGFSAANGTSAFSGTSVGISTTSTMCVYAVLDVGSGASNAETLEIQITNPST
;
A
#
# COMPACT_ATOMS: atom_id res chain seq x y z
N MET A 1 -8.21 -6.75 -9.41
CA MET A 1 -7.05 -6.04 -8.82
C MET A 1 -5.85 -6.33 -9.68
N SER A 2 -5.00 -5.32 -9.89
CA SER A 2 -3.71 -5.43 -10.58
C SER A 2 -2.66 -4.61 -9.83
N ALA A 3 -1.40 -4.69 -10.24
CA ALA A 3 -0.34 -3.82 -9.75
C ALA A 3 0.40 -3.21 -10.95
N SER A 4 0.96 -2.02 -10.78
CA SER A 4 1.78 -1.35 -11.79
C SER A 4 2.93 -0.57 -11.17
N GLY A 5 3.91 -0.19 -11.98
CA GLY A 5 5.15 0.42 -11.51
C GLY A 5 6.18 -0.60 -11.03
N SER A 6 7.25 -0.11 -10.41
CA SER A 6 8.33 -0.93 -9.84
C SER A 6 8.45 -0.65 -8.36
N GLN A 7 8.66 -1.70 -7.59
CA GLN A 7 9.09 -1.58 -6.21
C GLN A 7 10.44 -0.85 -6.15
N THR A 8 10.64 -0.05 -5.09
CA THR A 8 11.89 0.64 -4.79
C THR A 8 12.98 -0.40 -4.51
N ALA A 9 14.04 -0.38 -5.30
CA ALA A 9 15.09 -1.41 -5.25
C ALA A 9 15.94 -1.39 -3.97
N ASN A 10 16.05 -0.24 -3.32
CA ASN A 10 16.87 -0.07 -2.13
C ASN A 10 16.21 0.91 -1.16
N MET A 11 16.15 0.54 0.12
CA MET A 11 15.74 1.42 1.20
C MET A 11 16.89 1.61 2.19
N GLY A 12 16.93 2.77 2.84
CA GLY A 12 17.93 3.06 3.86
C GLY A 12 17.62 2.33 5.17
N ILE A 13 18.66 2.01 5.94
CA ILE A 13 18.53 1.43 7.28
C ILE A 13 19.30 2.33 8.27
N PRO A 14 18.65 2.89 9.29
CA PRO A 14 17.21 3.10 9.40
C PRO A 14 16.74 4.22 8.45
N SER A 15 15.44 4.24 8.12
CA SER A 15 14.83 5.32 7.34
C SER A 15 13.34 5.45 7.63
N THR A 16 12.75 6.60 7.33
CA THR A 16 11.32 6.86 7.60
C THR A 16 10.57 7.35 6.37
N ASN A 17 9.27 7.10 6.34
CA ASN A 17 8.33 7.44 5.28
C ASN A 17 8.81 6.96 3.90
N ASN A 18 9.25 5.71 3.83
CA ASN A 18 9.67 5.09 2.57
C ASN A 18 8.45 4.68 1.78
N TYR A 19 8.26 5.28 0.61
CA TYR A 19 7.34 4.74 -0.38
C TYR A 19 7.93 3.45 -0.95
N VAL A 20 7.19 2.36 -0.79
CA VAL A 20 7.62 1.02 -1.20
C VAL A 20 7.84 0.92 -2.71
N GLY A 21 7.22 1.81 -3.48
CA GLY A 21 7.26 1.80 -4.93
C GLY A 21 6.20 0.87 -5.51
N GLY A 22 5.80 1.17 -6.74
CA GLY A 22 4.64 0.54 -7.37
C GLY A 22 3.32 0.92 -6.70
N LYS A 23 2.22 0.62 -7.38
CA LYS A 23 0.87 0.89 -6.92
C LYS A 23 -0.03 -0.31 -7.16
N PHE A 24 -0.95 -0.52 -6.23
CA PHE A 24 -2.03 -1.49 -6.40
C PHE A 24 -3.25 -0.79 -6.97
N ILE A 25 -3.92 -1.45 -7.91
CA ILE A 25 -5.04 -0.92 -8.66
C ILE A 25 -6.28 -1.76 -8.31
N ILE A 26 -7.26 -1.09 -7.72
CA ILE A 26 -8.55 -1.68 -7.35
C ILE A 26 -9.63 -1.06 -8.24
N THR A 27 -10.02 -1.81 -9.26
CA THR A 27 -11.01 -1.41 -10.26
C THR A 27 -12.31 -2.18 -10.05
N GLU A 28 -13.45 -1.51 -10.26
CA GLU A 28 -14.75 -2.16 -10.36
C GLU A 28 -15.08 -2.49 -11.83
N THR A 29 -15.40 -3.76 -12.10
CA THR A 29 -15.71 -4.23 -13.47
C THR A 29 -17.16 -4.72 -13.63
N GLY A 30 -17.96 -4.78 -12.56
CA GLY A 30 -19.29 -5.38 -12.52
C GLY A 30 -20.46 -4.43 -12.80
N GLY A 31 -20.19 -3.18 -13.18
CA GLY A 31 -21.21 -2.22 -13.62
C GLY A 31 -22.06 -1.57 -12.51
N SER A 32 -21.81 -1.87 -11.24
CA SER A 32 -22.42 -1.19 -10.09
C SER A 32 -21.34 -0.71 -9.12
N SER A 33 -21.47 0.51 -8.61
CA SER A 33 -20.51 1.08 -7.67
C SER A 33 -20.39 0.23 -6.40
N ARG A 34 -19.18 0.13 -5.86
CA ARG A 34 -18.87 -0.58 -4.61
C ARG A 34 -18.05 0.31 -3.69
N ASN A 35 -17.92 -0.12 -2.44
CA ASN A 35 -17.03 0.53 -1.48
C ASN A 35 -15.91 -0.44 -1.08
N VAL A 36 -14.67 0.05 -1.11
CA VAL A 36 -13.54 -0.59 -0.45
C VAL A 36 -13.58 -0.18 1.02
N THR A 37 -13.83 -1.14 1.91
CA THR A 37 -13.99 -0.91 3.37
C THR A 37 -12.85 -1.49 4.20
N GLY A 38 -11.99 -2.29 3.58
CA GLY A 38 -10.83 -2.88 4.22
C GLY A 38 -9.79 -3.30 3.19
N ILE A 39 -8.53 -3.11 3.53
CA ILE A 39 -7.37 -3.56 2.76
C ILE A 39 -6.42 -4.23 3.73
N THR A 40 -6.01 -5.46 3.42
CA THR A 40 -4.97 -6.15 4.16
C THR A 40 -3.78 -6.35 3.24
N ILE A 41 -2.60 -5.97 3.72
CA ILE A 41 -1.34 -6.20 3.02
C ILE A 41 -0.51 -7.23 3.78
N ALA A 42 0.31 -7.99 3.07
CA ALA A 42 1.24 -8.96 3.61
C ALA A 42 2.68 -8.60 3.24
N GLU A 43 3.61 -8.92 4.13
CA GLU A 43 5.06 -8.88 3.85
C GLU A 43 5.52 -10.31 3.49
N GLN A 44 6.21 -10.46 2.36
CA GLN A 44 6.60 -11.75 1.77
C GLN A 44 8.11 -11.88 1.51
N GLY A 45 8.90 -10.89 1.91
CA GLY A 45 10.34 -10.84 1.76
C GLY A 45 11.07 -11.59 2.87
N THR A 46 12.24 -11.11 3.25
CA THR A 46 13.07 -11.76 4.28
C THR A 46 13.34 -10.88 5.48
N VAL A 47 12.94 -9.61 5.46
CA VAL A 47 13.02 -8.71 6.62
C VAL A 47 12.05 -9.19 7.71
N ASP A 48 12.40 -9.05 8.99
CA ASP A 48 11.45 -9.33 10.07
C ASP A 48 10.46 -8.17 10.20
N ALA A 49 9.38 -8.23 9.42
CA ALA A 49 8.40 -7.16 9.31
C ALA A 49 7.65 -6.82 10.62
N GLN A 50 7.75 -7.68 11.64
CA GLN A 50 7.13 -7.43 12.94
C GLN A 50 7.97 -6.49 13.81
N VAL A 51 9.29 -6.49 13.65
CA VAL A 51 10.19 -5.74 14.54
C VAL A 51 11.04 -4.72 13.80
N ASP A 52 11.20 -4.88 12.48
CA ASP A 52 12.06 -4.05 11.66
C ASP A 52 11.30 -3.13 10.71
N LEU A 53 9.98 -3.24 10.61
CA LEU A 53 9.13 -2.33 9.84
C LEU A 53 8.04 -1.76 10.74
N ASP A 54 7.89 -0.43 10.73
CA ASP A 54 6.92 0.27 11.58
C ASP A 54 6.18 1.36 10.80
N ASN A 55 5.15 1.96 11.41
CA ASN A 55 4.39 3.09 10.86
C ASN A 55 3.88 2.83 9.44
N ILE A 56 3.26 1.67 9.22
CA ILE A 56 2.74 1.26 7.92
C ILE A 56 1.52 2.09 7.57
N LYS A 57 1.51 2.66 6.37
CA LYS A 57 0.46 3.53 5.86
C LYS A 57 0.06 3.08 4.46
N LEU A 58 -1.24 3.17 4.19
CA LEU A 58 -1.77 3.10 2.83
C LEU A 58 -2.29 4.46 2.42
N TYR A 59 -1.64 5.07 1.43
CA TYR A 59 -2.20 6.23 0.75
C TYR A 59 -3.00 5.80 -0.47
N TYR A 60 -3.94 6.64 -0.89
CA TYR A 60 -4.71 6.37 -2.09
C TYR A 60 -5.09 7.61 -2.88
N GLU A 61 -5.27 7.40 -4.18
CA GLU A 61 -5.88 8.34 -5.12
C GLU A 61 -7.05 7.66 -5.84
N SER A 62 -7.95 8.47 -6.39
CA SER A 62 -9.07 7.99 -7.21
C SER A 62 -8.86 8.46 -8.65
N ASP A 63 -8.52 7.53 -9.52
CA ASP A 63 -8.39 7.79 -10.94
C ASP A 63 -9.77 7.88 -11.59
N THR A 64 -10.11 9.06 -12.07
CA THR A 64 -11.33 9.36 -12.83
C THR A 64 -11.04 9.78 -14.27
N SER A 65 -9.81 9.55 -14.73
CA SER A 65 -9.35 9.84 -16.09
C SER A 65 -9.32 8.55 -16.90
N ASP A 66 -10.01 8.52 -18.05
CA ASP A 66 -9.95 7.39 -18.98
C ASP A 66 -8.48 7.14 -19.41
N PRO A 67 -7.93 5.91 -19.31
CA PRO A 67 -8.62 4.61 -19.23
C PRO A 67 -8.86 4.02 -17.81
N TYR A 68 -8.78 4.82 -16.74
CA TYR A 68 -9.02 4.43 -15.35
C TYR A 68 -8.07 3.33 -14.83
N ASP A 69 -6.82 3.36 -15.28
CA ASP A 69 -5.79 2.36 -15.00
C ASP A 69 -4.74 2.86 -13.99
N CYS A 70 -5.02 4.00 -13.35
CA CYS A 70 -4.11 4.71 -12.47
C CYS A 70 -2.84 5.20 -13.15
N ALA A 71 -2.68 5.19 -14.48
CA ALA A 71 -1.40 5.48 -15.11
C ALA A 71 -0.88 6.90 -14.80
N SER A 72 -1.76 7.89 -14.72
CA SER A 72 -1.45 9.28 -14.36
C SER A 72 -1.24 9.51 -12.86
N GLU A 73 -1.73 8.60 -12.03
CA GLU A 73 -1.72 8.78 -10.58
C GLU A 73 -0.36 8.41 -9.98
N SER A 74 0.08 9.18 -9.00
CA SER A 74 1.32 8.95 -8.30
C SER A 74 1.31 9.60 -6.94
N LEU A 75 1.81 8.89 -5.93
CA LEU A 75 2.08 9.47 -4.62
C LEU A 75 3.04 10.67 -4.75
N SER A 76 2.56 11.87 -4.44
CA SER A 76 3.31 13.11 -4.59
C SER A 76 4.44 13.20 -3.56
N SER A 77 4.15 12.78 -2.33
CA SER A 77 5.14 12.64 -1.26
C SER A 77 4.62 11.72 -0.16
N PRO A 78 5.45 10.81 0.38
CA PRO A 78 5.08 9.90 1.48
C PRO A 78 4.88 10.60 2.84
N SER A 79 5.11 11.92 2.90
CA SER A 79 4.91 12.76 4.08
C SER A 79 3.96 13.92 3.83
N SER A 80 3.26 13.95 2.68
CA SER A 80 2.35 15.05 2.37
C SER A 80 1.07 14.98 3.23
N PRO A 81 0.63 16.10 3.82
CA PRO A 81 -0.66 16.16 4.50
C PRO A 81 -1.85 16.21 3.53
N THR A 82 -1.61 16.32 2.22
CA THR A 82 -2.66 16.40 1.19
C THR A 82 -3.01 15.03 0.59
N GLU A 83 -2.21 14.00 0.88
CA GLU A 83 -2.45 12.64 0.41
C GLU A 83 -3.52 11.99 1.27
N ASN A 84 -4.49 11.32 0.64
CA ASN A 84 -5.55 10.65 1.39
C ASN A 84 -5.02 9.33 1.94
N GLN A 85 -5.12 9.13 3.26
CA GLN A 85 -4.78 7.87 3.89
C GLN A 85 -6.01 6.96 3.99
N PHE A 86 -5.84 5.69 3.66
CA PHE A 86 -6.83 4.64 3.85
C PHE A 86 -6.62 3.98 5.21
N GLY A 87 -7.63 4.07 6.08
CA GLY A 87 -7.54 3.63 7.47
C GLY A 87 -6.56 4.47 8.29
N SER A 88 -6.18 3.93 9.44
CA SER A 88 -5.18 4.53 10.34
C SER A 88 -3.79 3.94 10.06
N THR A 89 -2.75 4.65 10.48
CA THR A 89 -1.37 4.13 10.49
C THR A 89 -1.29 2.92 11.42
N ASP A 90 -0.65 1.86 10.96
CA ASP A 90 -0.25 0.74 11.80
C ASP A 90 1.10 1.06 12.43
N THR A 91 1.12 1.37 13.73
CA THR A 91 2.31 1.87 14.42
C THR A 91 3.25 0.77 14.88
N ASP A 92 2.80 -0.48 14.90
CA ASP A 92 3.46 -1.58 15.62
C ASP A 92 4.07 -2.63 14.69
N GLY A 93 4.05 -2.35 13.37
CA GLY A 93 4.58 -3.24 12.34
C GLY A 93 3.60 -4.34 11.91
N PHE A 94 4.10 -5.33 11.17
CA PHE A 94 3.29 -6.45 10.71
C PHE A 94 3.04 -7.46 11.84
N SER A 95 2.01 -8.29 11.69
CA SER A 95 1.62 -9.28 12.72
C SER A 95 2.65 -10.37 13.03
N ALA A 96 3.66 -10.54 12.18
CA ALA A 96 4.76 -11.52 12.24
C ALA A 96 5.86 -11.10 11.26
N ALA A 97 7.01 -11.79 11.29
CA ALA A 97 8.13 -11.53 10.36
C ALA A 97 7.71 -11.47 8.89
N ASN A 98 6.85 -12.39 8.44
CA ASN A 98 6.15 -12.33 7.14
C ASN A 98 4.65 -12.26 7.39
N GLY A 99 4.25 -11.24 8.16
CA GLY A 99 2.90 -11.08 8.66
C GLY A 99 2.00 -10.27 7.75
N THR A 100 0.89 -9.81 8.33
CA THR A 100 -0.05 -8.91 7.67
C THR A 100 -0.25 -7.63 8.47
N SER A 101 -0.59 -6.54 7.77
CA SER A 101 -1.12 -5.31 8.35
C SER A 101 -2.49 -5.01 7.73
N ALA A 102 -3.49 -4.69 8.56
CA ALA A 102 -4.88 -4.59 8.16
C ALA A 102 -5.44 -3.17 8.40
N PHE A 103 -5.91 -2.56 7.32
CA PHE A 103 -6.42 -1.19 7.29
C PHE A 103 -7.94 -1.22 7.10
N SER A 104 -8.65 -0.51 7.97
CA SER A 104 -10.11 -0.37 7.93
C SER A 104 -10.54 0.99 8.51
N GLY A 105 -11.84 1.27 8.54
CA GLY A 105 -12.38 2.51 9.10
C GLY A 105 -12.52 3.65 8.09
N THR A 106 -11.99 3.48 6.87
CA THR A 106 -12.23 4.33 5.72
C THR A 106 -13.05 3.58 4.69
N SER A 107 -14.02 4.25 4.05
CA SER A 107 -14.81 3.71 2.96
C SER A 107 -14.56 4.54 1.71
N VAL A 108 -13.99 3.93 0.67
CA VAL A 108 -13.71 4.58 -0.61
C VAL A 108 -14.59 3.98 -1.69
N GLY A 109 -15.35 4.83 -2.38
CA GLY A 109 -16.20 4.40 -3.48
C GLY A 109 -15.38 4.11 -4.74
N ILE A 110 -15.64 2.98 -5.39
CA ILE A 110 -15.10 2.60 -6.70
C ILE A 110 -16.25 2.34 -7.68
N SER A 111 -16.02 2.62 -8.95
CA SER A 111 -16.98 2.40 -10.03
C SER A 111 -16.25 2.07 -11.33
N THR A 112 -16.99 1.84 -12.41
CA THR A 112 -16.41 1.64 -13.75
C THR A 112 -15.72 2.89 -14.31
N THR A 113 -15.83 4.04 -13.66
CA THR A 113 -15.20 5.31 -14.05
C THR A 113 -14.42 5.94 -12.89
N SER A 114 -14.12 5.17 -11.85
CA SER A 114 -13.38 5.60 -10.67
C SER A 114 -12.62 4.41 -10.10
N THR A 115 -11.33 4.34 -10.41
CA THR A 115 -10.43 3.30 -9.94
C THR A 115 -9.62 3.80 -8.74
N MET A 116 -9.43 2.95 -7.73
CA MET A 116 -8.62 3.30 -6.57
C MET A 116 -7.16 2.86 -6.78
N CYS A 117 -6.24 3.80 -6.61
CA CYS A 117 -4.80 3.62 -6.74
C CYS A 117 -4.20 3.64 -5.33
N VAL A 118 -3.53 2.57 -4.90
CA VAL A 118 -3.08 2.41 -3.51
C VAL A 118 -1.57 2.33 -3.44
N TYR A 119 -0.99 3.04 -2.48
CA TYR A 119 0.45 3.20 -2.28
C TYR A 119 0.83 2.83 -0.85
N ALA A 120 1.77 1.91 -0.68
CA ALA A 120 2.28 1.52 0.63
C ALA A 120 3.48 2.39 1.04
N VAL A 121 3.44 2.92 2.26
CA VAL A 121 4.53 3.69 2.88
C VAL A 121 4.84 3.09 4.24
N LEU A 122 6.12 2.98 4.59
CA LEU A 122 6.56 2.42 5.88
C LEU A 122 7.88 3.03 6.37
N ASP A 123 8.20 2.80 7.63
CA ASP A 123 9.50 3.06 8.22
C ASP A 123 10.32 1.77 8.26
N VAL A 124 11.63 1.88 8.04
CA VAL A 124 12.59 0.78 8.19
C VAL A 124 13.41 1.03 9.45
N GLY A 125 13.26 0.14 10.42
CA GLY A 125 13.95 0.16 11.71
C GLY A 125 15.43 -0.17 11.61
N SER A 126 16.19 0.06 12.69
CA SER A 126 17.63 -0.20 12.72
C SER A 126 18.00 -1.67 12.99
N GLY A 127 17.03 -2.55 13.21
CA GLY A 127 17.26 -4.00 13.35
C GLY A 127 17.37 -4.71 11.99
N ALA A 128 16.83 -4.10 10.92
CA ALA A 128 16.98 -4.60 9.57
C ALA A 128 18.46 -4.72 9.17
N SER A 129 18.75 -5.69 8.31
CA SER A 129 20.08 -6.01 7.82
C SER A 129 20.23 -5.81 6.32
N ASN A 130 21.45 -5.49 5.89
CA ASN A 130 21.78 -5.46 4.47
C ASN A 130 21.47 -6.82 3.83
N ALA A 131 20.94 -6.79 2.61
CA ALA A 131 20.52 -7.95 1.80
C ALA A 131 19.22 -8.64 2.25
N GLU A 132 18.54 -8.13 3.27
CA GLU A 132 17.14 -8.50 3.47
C GLU A 132 16.26 -7.90 2.37
N THR A 133 15.19 -8.61 2.00
CA THR A 133 14.22 -8.15 1.01
C THR A 133 12.92 -7.75 1.68
N LEU A 134 12.25 -6.78 1.06
CA LEU A 134 10.88 -6.38 1.37
C LEU A 134 10.02 -6.74 0.16
N GLU A 135 8.88 -7.39 0.38
CA GLU A 135 7.89 -7.64 -0.67
C GLU A 135 6.49 -7.40 -0.12
N ILE A 136 5.78 -6.42 -0.68
CA ILE A 136 4.40 -6.12 -0.27
C ILE A 136 3.41 -6.79 -1.22
N GLN A 137 2.48 -7.53 -0.65
CA GLN A 137 1.39 -8.19 -1.36
C GLN A 137 0.04 -7.67 -0.86
N ILE A 138 -0.91 -7.48 -1.78
CA ILE A 138 -2.33 -7.38 -1.44
C ILE A 138 -3.03 -8.60 -2.01
N THR A 139 -3.52 -9.48 -1.15
CA THR A 139 -4.26 -10.67 -1.58
C THR A 139 -5.62 -10.23 -2.12
N ASN A 140 -5.95 -10.69 -3.33
CA ASN A 140 -7.29 -10.49 -3.86
C ASN A 140 -8.29 -11.33 -3.02
N PRO A 141 -9.26 -10.71 -2.33
CA PRO A 141 -10.17 -11.43 -1.44
C PRO A 141 -11.14 -12.37 -2.16
N SER A 142 -11.16 -12.38 -3.50
CA SER A 142 -12.01 -13.29 -4.30
C SER A 142 -11.37 -14.64 -4.63
N THR A 143 -10.21 -14.96 -4.05
CA THR A 143 -9.59 -16.30 -4.11
C THR A 143 -9.30 -16.84 -2.73
#